data_AF-A0A371PCU3-F1
#
_entry.id   AF-A0A371PCU3-F1
#
_cell.length_a   1.000
_cell.length_b   1.000
_cell.length_c   1.000
_cell.angle_alpha   90.00
_cell.angle_beta   90.00
_cell.angle_gamma   90.00
#
_symmetry.space_group_name_H-M   'P 1'
#
loop_
_entity.id
_entity.type
_entity.pdbx_description
1 polymer ?
#
loop_
_entity_poly.entity_id
_entity_poly.type
_entity_poly.pdbx_seq_one_letter_code
_entity_poly.pdbx_strand_id
1 'polypeptide(L)'
;MISKTAAKFLVVAGLFNVVIWPRFAKAIVDDDRAWAGEHWHSTPQAFFWVHAVLITTAIVIGLGVLVVGVRAHRSASSASGTSR
;
A
#
# COMPACT_ATOMS: atom_id res chain seq x y z
N MET A 1 16.40 -2.81 -17.81
CA MET A 1 17.05 -3.03 -16.49
C MET A 1 16.60 -1.90 -15.55
N ILE A 2 16.16 -2.21 -14.32
CA ILE A 2 15.78 -1.18 -13.34
C ILE A 2 17.05 -0.61 -12.69
N SER A 3 17.20 0.71 -12.66
CA SER A 3 18.35 1.37 -12.03
C SER A 3 18.28 1.29 -10.49
N LYS A 4 19.42 1.46 -9.80
CA LYS A 4 19.46 1.47 -8.32
C LYS A 4 18.54 2.57 -7.75
N THR A 5 18.49 3.73 -8.39
CA THR A 5 17.61 4.83 -7.98
C THR A 5 16.14 4.47 -8.17
N ALA A 6 15.77 3.89 -9.31
CA ALA A 6 14.41 3.44 -9.57
C ALA A 6 13.98 2.33 -8.58
N ALA A 7 14.88 1.39 -8.25
CA ALA A 7 14.60 0.36 -7.25
C ALA A 7 14.30 0.96 -5.86
N LYS A 8 15.10 1.93 -5.40
CA LYS A 8 14.84 2.65 -4.14
C LYS A 8 13.51 3.40 -4.17
N PHE A 9 13.21 4.08 -5.28
CA PHE A 9 11.94 4.76 -5.46
C PHE A 9 10.75 3.82 -5.34
N LEU A 10 10.80 2.65 -5.99
CA LEU A 10 9.75 1.63 -5.90
C LEU A 10 9.57 1.10 -4.47
N VAL A 11 10.67 0.86 -3.74
CA VAL A 11 10.59 0.45 -2.33
C VAL A 11 9.88 1.51 -1.48
N VAL A 12 10.28 2.79 -1.61
CA VAL A 12 9.66 3.89 -0.87
C VAL A 12 8.19 4.06 -1.24
N ALA A 13 7.85 4.04 -2.53
CA ALA A 13 6.49 4.17 -3.01
C ALA A 13 5.57 3.03 -2.54
N GLY A 14 6.07 1.80 -2.56
CA GLY A 14 5.36 0.64 -2.04
C GLY A 14 5.14 0.72 -0.53
N LEU A 15 6.19 1.08 0.22
CA LEU A 15 6.11 1.24 1.67
C LEU A 15 5.14 2.36 2.08
N PHE A 16 5.16 3.49 1.37
CA PHE A 16 4.22 4.60 1.58
C PHE A 16 2.77 4.11 1.51
N ASN A 17 2.41 3.35 0.48
CA ASN A 17 1.06 2.79 0.34
C ASN A 17 0.71 1.87 1.52
N VAL A 18 1.61 0.94 1.86
CA VAL A 18 1.37 -0.02 2.96
C VAL A 18 1.20 0.67 4.31
N VAL A 19 1.83 1.82 4.54
CA VAL A 19 1.75 2.56 5.81
C VAL A 19 0.55 3.50 5.86
N ILE A 20 0.26 4.22 4.78
CA ILE A 20 -0.77 5.26 4.77
C ILE A 20 -2.18 4.67 4.72
N TRP A 21 -2.40 3.66 3.89
CA TRP A 21 -3.75 3.13 3.66
C TRP A 21 -4.40 2.50 4.89
N PRO A 22 -3.69 1.75 5.78
CA PRO A 22 -4.28 1.28 7.03
C PRO A 22 -4.72 2.40 7.96
N ARG A 23 -3.95 3.49 8.06
CA ARG A 23 -4.34 4.67 8.85
C ARG A 23 -5.59 5.31 8.25
N PHE A 24 -5.67 5.41 6.93
CA PHE A 24 -6.85 5.95 6.26
C PHE A 24 -8.08 5.03 6.42
N ALA A 25 -7.90 3.71 6.39
CA ALA A 25 -8.97 2.75 6.68
C ALA A 25 -9.58 2.96 8.07
N LYS A 26 -8.73 3.20 9.08
CA LYS A 26 -9.21 3.59 10.41
C LYS A 26 -10.06 4.87 10.36
N ALA A 27 -9.60 5.90 9.64
CA ALA A 27 -10.35 7.15 9.53
C ALA A 27 -11.71 6.97 8.85
N ILE A 28 -11.82 6.07 7.86
CA ILE A 28 -13.09 5.75 7.20
C ILE A 28 -14.04 5.02 8.14
N VAL A 29 -13.53 4.05 8.89
CA VAL A 29 -14.32 3.32 9.88
C VAL A 29 -14.85 4.28 10.97
N ASP A 30 -14.04 5.23 11.41
CA ASP A 30 -14.40 6.19 12.45
C ASP A 30 -15.30 7.35 11.92
N ASP A 31 -15.67 7.35 10.63
CA ASP A 31 -16.53 8.37 10.01
C ASP A 31 -18.01 7.98 10.08
N ASP A 32 -18.87 8.87 10.58
CA ASP A 32 -20.32 8.61 10.74
C ASP A 32 -21.01 8.23 9.42
N ARG A 33 -20.52 8.71 8.27
CA ARG A 33 -21.10 8.39 6.95
C ARG A 33 -20.87 6.94 6.54
N ALA A 34 -19.92 6.25 7.17
CA ALA A 34 -19.64 4.84 6.90
C ALA A 34 -20.76 3.93 7.41
N TRP A 35 -21.61 4.41 8.31
CA TRP A 35 -22.56 3.59 9.07
C TRP A 35 -23.98 4.16 9.01
N ALA A 36 -24.98 3.29 9.18
CA ALA A 36 -26.37 3.71 9.32
C ALA A 36 -26.73 4.17 10.74
N GLY A 37 -25.87 3.89 11.71
CA GLY A 37 -26.03 4.20 13.13
C GLY A 37 -24.72 3.96 13.88
N GLU A 38 -24.79 3.26 15.02
CA GLU A 38 -23.61 2.95 15.82
C GLU A 38 -22.51 2.27 14.99
N HIS A 39 -21.27 2.77 15.14
CA HIS A 39 -20.12 2.25 14.40
C HIS A 39 -19.93 0.76 14.71
N TRP A 40 -19.64 -0.04 13.68
CA TRP A 40 -19.48 -1.51 13.77
C TRP A 40 -20.72 -2.32 14.15
N HIS A 41 -21.78 -1.69 14.64
CA HIS A 41 -23.00 -2.35 15.11
C HIS A 41 -24.23 -2.04 14.24
N SER A 42 -24.02 -1.35 13.12
CA SER A 42 -25.06 -0.99 12.16
C SER A 42 -24.66 -1.32 10.72
N THR A 43 -25.62 -1.24 9.80
CA THR A 43 -25.40 -1.55 8.40
C THR A 43 -24.33 -0.62 7.79
N PRO A 44 -23.27 -1.16 7.16
CA PRO A 44 -22.29 -0.35 6.44
C PRO A 44 -22.91 0.31 5.22
N GLN A 45 -22.57 1.56 4.98
CA GLN A 45 -23.11 2.37 3.89
C GLN A 45 -22.23 2.34 2.64
N ALA A 46 -22.74 2.88 1.53
CA ALA A 46 -21.98 2.97 0.28
C ALA A 46 -20.62 3.69 0.46
N PHE A 47 -20.56 4.71 1.33
CA PHE A 47 -19.32 5.39 1.68
C PHE A 47 -18.25 4.43 2.20
N PHE A 48 -18.61 3.52 3.12
CA PHE A 48 -17.70 2.50 3.62
C PHE A 48 -17.22 1.57 2.49
N TRP A 49 -18.14 1.02 1.71
CA TRP A 49 -17.81 0.02 0.69
C TRP A 49 -16.92 0.56 -0.43
N VAL A 50 -17.21 1.76 -0.93
CA VAL A 50 -16.38 2.42 -1.95
C VAL A 50 -14.95 2.57 -1.44
N HIS A 51 -14.78 3.10 -0.23
CA HIS A 51 -13.45 3.29 0.33
C HIS A 51 -12.76 1.98 0.68
N ALA A 52 -13.47 0.97 1.17
CA ALA A 52 -12.90 -0.34 1.44
C ALA A 52 -12.31 -0.97 0.18
N VAL A 53 -13.01 -0.90 -0.96
CA VAL A 53 -12.51 -1.39 -2.25
C VAL A 53 -11.30 -0.59 -2.73
N LEU A 54 -11.36 0.75 -2.66
CA LEU A 54 -10.26 1.62 -3.05
C LEU A 54 -9.00 1.38 -2.22
N ILE A 55 -9.13 1.31 -0.90
CA ILE A 55 -8.04 1.04 0.05
C ILE A 55 -7.43 -0.33 -0.22
N THR A 56 -8.27 -1.37 -0.35
CA THR A 56 -7.79 -2.75 -0.60
C THR A 56 -7.00 -2.81 -1.90
N THR A 57 -7.53 -2.20 -2.97
CA THR A 57 -6.86 -2.13 -4.27
C THR A 57 -5.52 -1.41 -4.16
N ALA A 58 -5.48 -0.27 -3.47
CA ALA A 58 -4.27 0.51 -3.31
C ALA A 58 -3.20 -0.21 -2.48
N ILE A 59 -3.59 -0.97 -1.44
CA ILE A 59 -2.67 -1.82 -0.68
C ILE A 59 -2.10 -2.93 -1.57
N VAL A 60 -2.94 -3.63 -2.35
CA VAL A 60 -2.48 -4.70 -3.25
C VAL A 60 -1.47 -4.17 -4.27
N ILE A 61 -1.77 -3.02 -4.89
CA ILE A 61 -0.84 -2.36 -5.81
C ILE A 61 0.45 -1.94 -5.08
N GLY A 62 0.34 -1.34 -3.90
CA GLY A 62 1.48 -0.93 -3.08
C GLY A 62 2.41 -2.10 -2.71
N LEU A 63 1.84 -3.24 -2.32
CA LEU A 63 2.58 -4.47 -2.07
C LEU A 63 3.27 -4.99 -3.33
N GLY A 64 2.59 -5.00 -4.47
CA GLY A 64 3.18 -5.35 -5.76
C GLY A 64 4.40 -4.48 -6.10
N VAL A 65 4.24 -3.16 -5.97
CA VAL A 65 5.32 -2.19 -6.18
C VAL A 65 6.49 -2.43 -5.22
N LEU A 66 6.21 -2.68 -3.94
CA LEU A 66 7.23 -2.98 -2.93
C LEU A 66 8.01 -4.25 -3.28
N VAL A 67 7.31 -5.33 -3.66
CA VAL A 67 7.93 -6.60 -4.05
C VAL A 67 8.84 -6.42 -5.27
N VAL A 68 8.39 -5.68 -6.30
CA VAL A 68 9.21 -5.38 -7.48
C VAL A 68 10.44 -4.56 -7.09
N GLY A 69 10.27 -3.53 -6.26
CA GLY A 69 11.37 -2.69 -5.76
C GLY A 69 12.43 -3.49 -4.99
N VAL A 70 11.99 -4.35 -4.06
CA VAL A 70 12.88 -5.21 -3.26
C VAL A 70 13.64 -6.20 -4.14
N ARG A 71 12.97 -6.84 -5.10
CA ARG A 71 13.61 -7.76 -6.05
C ARG A 71 14.67 -7.04 -6.90
N ALA A 72 14.33 -5.87 -7.44
CA ALA A 72 15.27 -5.06 -8.23
C ALA A 72 16.48 -4.61 -7.40
N HIS A 73 16.27 -4.22 -6.14
CA HIS A 73 17.35 -3.81 -5.23
C HIS A 73 18.32 -4.96 -4.93
N ARG A 74 17.80 -6.17 -4.72
CA ARG A 74 18.62 -7.38 -4.48
C ARG A 74 19.47 -7.73 -5.70
N SER A 75 18.88 -7.76 -6.91
CA SER A 75 19.62 -8.06 -8.14
C SER A 75 20.73 -7.03 -8.44
N ALA A 76 20.46 -5.74 -8.17
CA ALA A 76 21.45 -4.69 -8.34
C ALA A 76 22.60 -4.73 -7.32
N SER A 77 22.40 -5.40 -6.17
CA SER A 77 23.41 -5.58 -5.13
C SER A 77 24.33 -6.77 -5.46
N SER A 78 23.78 -7.85 -6.01
CA SER A 78 24.55 -9.01 -6.46
C SER A 78 25.53 -8.67 -7.59
N ALA A 79 25.12 -7.81 -8.53
CA ALA A 79 25.98 -7.38 -9.64
C ALA A 79 27.21 -6.56 -9.20
N SER A 80 27.16 -5.89 -8.04
CA SER A 80 28.30 -5.16 -7.47
C SER A 80 29.23 -6.03 -6.61
N GLY A 81 28.85 -7.28 -6.29
CA GLY A 81 29.68 -8.20 -5.51
C GLY A 81 30.65 -9.03 -6.34
N THR A 82 30.39 -9.19 -7.64
CA THR A 82 31.23 -9.99 -8.56
C THR A 82 32.41 -9.21 -9.14
N SER A 83 32.54 -7.91 -8.86
CA SER A 83 33.63 -7.06 -9.34
C SER A 83 34.70 -6.77 -8.27
N ARG A 84 34.85 -7.61 -7.24
CA ARG A 84 35.92 -7.52 -6.23
C ARG A 84 36.68 -8.83 -6.15
#